data_AF-A0A0L0CR76-F1
#
_entry.id   AF-A0A0L0CR76-F1
#
_cell.length_a   1.000
_cell.length_b   1.000
_cell.length_c   1.000
_cell.angle_alpha   90.00
_cell.angle_beta   90.00
_cell.angle_gamma   90.00
#
_symmetry.space_group_name_H-M   'P 1'
#
loop_
_entity.id
_entity.type
_entity.pdbx_description
1 polymer ?
#
loop_
_entity_poly.entity_id
_entity_poly.type
_entity_poly.pdbx_seq_one_letter_code
_entity_poly.pdbx_strand_id
1 'polypeptide(L)'
;MLFKTQQVRIALLLVTIVVVTAGNEFESAEYFSEVLKATELPKFIVNQEIYLKNSKALYEKFNRNSLTIAWLREHNINATLKMLDHILWRIHFKDIFVIFETEQGNNFNDKQLMALFQGCWHKGFISVLLWHQEQLYTYHPYPKIKTIQLQNVQQYMDKTHLNNYQQYSCPMPFFDFPNLCFSYRNRQGKLVRTGYYCKWVQLYLDYYNASIDHIFIDMWTGNYTQLEAINILNELGFCLLPIFLSKSGQYFERSEVLHLTRVNLMVPSANEISASSRLAL
;
A
#
# COMPACT_ATOMS: atom_id res chain seq x y z
N MET A 1 11.67 1.75 34.53
CA MET A 1 11.30 3.00 35.26
C MET A 1 11.15 4.22 34.33
N LEU A 2 11.29 4.10 32.99
CA LEU A 2 11.13 5.19 32.03
C LEU A 2 9.75 5.24 31.31
N PHE A 3 8.93 4.18 31.43
CA PHE A 3 7.55 4.16 30.91
C PHE A 3 6.55 4.98 31.74
N LYS A 4 6.95 5.55 32.89
CA LYS A 4 6.06 6.34 33.75
C LYS A 4 6.01 7.84 33.45
N THR A 5 6.89 8.36 32.59
CA THR A 5 7.08 9.83 32.52
C THR A 5 6.93 10.48 31.14
N GLN A 6 6.43 9.75 30.14
CA GLN A 6 5.91 10.37 28.92
C GLN A 6 4.56 9.73 28.54
N GLN A 7 3.51 10.14 29.25
CA GLN A 7 2.15 10.06 28.71
C GLN A 7 2.08 11.00 27.50
N VAL A 8 2.50 10.50 26.34
CA VAL A 8 2.12 11.08 25.06
C VAL A 8 0.62 10.86 24.95
N ARG A 9 -0.17 11.87 25.36
CA ARG A 9 -1.60 11.96 25.08
C ARG A 9 -1.75 12.17 23.57
N ILE A 10 -1.61 11.08 22.81
CA ILE A 10 -2.18 10.99 21.47
C ILE A 10 -3.69 11.07 21.68
N ALA A 11 -4.34 12.08 21.14
CA ALA A 11 -5.79 12.24 21.24
C ALA A 11 -6.48 11.05 20.55
N LEU A 12 -6.89 10.08 21.36
CA LEU A 12 -7.46 8.81 20.94
C LEU A 12 -8.95 8.96 20.60
N LEU A 13 -9.24 9.27 19.33
CA LEU A 13 -10.54 8.97 18.74
C LEU A 13 -10.63 7.44 18.54
N LEU A 14 -11.25 6.72 19.50
CA LEU A 14 -11.57 5.27 19.42
C LEU A 14 -10.55 4.45 18.61
N VAL A 15 -9.29 4.45 19.06
CA VAL A 15 -8.20 3.78 18.35
C VAL A 15 -8.08 2.35 18.87
N THR A 16 -8.38 1.38 18.01
CA THR A 16 -8.05 -0.02 18.29
C THR A 16 -6.54 -0.23 18.13
N ILE A 17 -5.89 -0.85 19.11
CA ILE A 17 -4.48 -1.23 19.03
C ILE A 17 -4.40 -2.62 18.40
N VAL A 18 -3.66 -2.75 17.29
CA VAL A 18 -3.40 -4.03 16.64
C VAL A 18 -1.95 -4.40 16.92
N VAL A 19 -1.72 -5.48 17.67
CA VAL A 19 -0.36 -6.00 17.88
C VAL A 19 -0.09 -7.17 16.96
N VAL A 20 1.03 -7.15 16.24
CA VAL A 20 1.44 -8.23 15.33
C VAL A 20 2.82 -8.77 15.71
N THR A 21 2.93 -10.09 15.85
CA THR A 21 4.21 -10.80 16.09
C THR A 21 4.21 -12.18 15.44
N ALA A 22 5.33 -12.58 14.84
CA ALA A 22 5.48 -13.92 14.27
C ALA A 22 6.03 -14.95 15.28
N GLY A 23 6.39 -14.57 16.50
CA GLY A 23 6.87 -15.51 17.52
C GLY A 23 5.74 -16.14 18.34
N ASN A 24 5.86 -17.43 18.68
CA ASN A 24 5.02 -18.10 19.69
C ASN A 24 5.43 -17.74 21.13
N GLU A 25 6.62 -17.16 21.29
CA GLU A 25 7.20 -16.77 22.55
C GLU A 25 6.68 -15.39 22.97
N PHE A 26 5.44 -15.37 23.45
CA PHE A 26 5.04 -14.35 24.42
C PHE A 26 5.73 -14.56 25.78
N GLU A 27 6.77 -15.39 25.90
CA GLU A 27 7.47 -15.66 27.17
C GLU A 27 8.25 -14.44 27.71
N SER A 28 8.49 -13.40 26.90
CA SER A 28 8.76 -12.04 27.40
C SER A 28 7.46 -11.32 27.83
N ALA A 29 6.56 -12.06 28.48
CA ALA A 29 5.15 -11.74 28.73
C ALA A 29 4.93 -10.61 29.73
N GLU A 30 5.89 -10.38 30.63
CA GLU A 30 5.70 -9.40 31.70
C GLU A 30 5.62 -7.98 31.13
N TYR A 31 6.60 -7.58 30.33
CA TYR A 31 6.63 -6.24 29.70
C TYR A 31 5.49 -6.05 28.71
N PHE A 32 5.17 -7.10 27.94
CA PHE A 32 4.08 -7.07 26.98
C PHE A 32 2.71 -6.98 27.67
N SER A 33 2.49 -7.76 28.73
CA SER A 33 1.25 -7.66 29.51
C SER A 33 1.16 -6.32 30.22
N GLU A 34 2.27 -5.72 30.65
CA GLU A 34 2.27 -4.39 31.25
C GLU A 34 1.87 -3.30 30.24
N VAL A 35 2.45 -3.30 29.04
CA VAL A 35 2.09 -2.35 27.97
C VAL A 35 0.62 -2.54 27.55
N LEU A 36 0.16 -3.79 27.46
CA LEU A 36 -1.25 -4.07 27.20
C LEU A 36 -2.14 -3.73 28.40
N LYS A 37 -1.70 -3.86 29.65
CA LYS A 37 -2.48 -3.48 30.84
C LYS A 37 -2.54 -1.96 31.02
N ALA A 38 -1.57 -1.22 30.49
CA ALA A 38 -1.45 0.23 30.67
C ALA A 38 -2.51 1.06 29.94
N THR A 39 -3.33 0.46 29.06
CA THR A 39 -4.32 1.18 28.26
C THR A 39 -5.71 0.56 28.41
N GLU A 40 -6.76 1.37 28.50
CA GLU A 40 -8.16 0.87 28.52
C GLU A 40 -8.72 0.62 27.11
N LEU A 41 -7.90 0.80 26.07
CA LEU A 41 -8.32 0.75 24.69
C LEU A 41 -8.60 -0.69 24.22
N PRO A 42 -9.56 -0.87 23.29
CA PRO A 42 -9.75 -2.13 22.59
C PRO A 42 -8.46 -2.59 21.89
N LYS A 43 -8.11 -3.87 22.07
CA LYS A 43 -6.90 -4.47 21.50
C LYS A 43 -7.24 -5.67 20.66
N PHE A 44 -6.48 -5.86 19.60
CA PHE A 44 -6.49 -7.04 18.77
C PHE A 44 -5.05 -7.56 18.64
N ILE A 45 -4.81 -8.78 19.11
CA ILE A 45 -3.49 -9.39 19.08
C ILE A 45 -3.49 -10.44 17.98
N VAL A 46 -2.54 -10.33 17.05
CA VAL A 46 -2.32 -11.29 15.97
C VAL A 46 -0.94 -11.90 16.12
N ASN A 47 -0.92 -13.18 16.48
CA ASN A 47 0.29 -13.98 16.44
C ASN A 47 0.29 -14.90 15.22
N GLN A 48 1.38 -15.64 15.01
CA GLN A 48 1.51 -16.55 13.87
C GLN A 48 0.39 -17.61 13.85
N GLU A 49 0.00 -18.16 15.00
CA GLU A 49 -1.08 -19.15 15.07
C GLU A 49 -2.45 -18.59 14.67
N ILE A 50 -2.80 -17.41 15.15
CA ILE A 50 -4.05 -16.71 14.80
C ILE A 50 -4.03 -16.35 13.32
N TYR A 51 -2.88 -15.89 12.81
CA TYR A 51 -2.70 -15.59 11.39
C TYR A 51 -2.92 -16.83 10.51
N LEU A 52 -2.34 -17.98 10.89
CA LEU A 52 -2.49 -19.24 10.14
C LEU A 52 -3.93 -19.78 10.18
N LYS A 53 -4.67 -19.54 11.28
CA LYS A 53 -6.04 -20.04 11.48
C LYS A 53 -7.12 -19.11 10.93
N ASN A 54 -6.92 -17.79 10.95
CA ASN A 54 -7.94 -16.77 10.68
C ASN A 54 -7.36 -15.58 9.89
N SER A 55 -6.88 -15.85 8.68
CA SER A 55 -6.20 -14.91 7.78
C SER A 55 -7.12 -13.89 7.09
N LYS A 56 -8.00 -13.19 7.82
CA LYS A 56 -8.78 -12.08 7.24
C LYS A 56 -8.10 -10.73 7.48
N ALA A 57 -8.03 -9.92 6.43
CA ALA A 57 -7.51 -8.57 6.51
C ALA A 57 -8.40 -7.66 7.39
N LEU A 58 -7.79 -6.72 8.12
CA LEU A 58 -8.51 -5.92 9.12
C LEU A 58 -9.49 -4.93 8.54
N TYR A 59 -9.26 -4.46 7.31
CA TYR A 59 -10.12 -3.47 6.66
C TYR A 59 -11.58 -3.95 6.50
N GLU A 60 -11.82 -5.26 6.54
CA GLU A 60 -13.16 -5.84 6.42
C GLU A 60 -14.00 -5.67 7.69
N LYS A 61 -13.35 -5.56 8.86
CA LYS A 61 -14.01 -5.63 10.18
C LYS A 61 -13.78 -4.41 11.06
N PHE A 62 -12.73 -3.64 10.80
CA PHE A 62 -12.30 -2.56 11.68
C PHE A 62 -12.25 -1.22 10.96
N ASN A 63 -12.45 -0.14 11.73
CA ASN A 63 -12.44 1.20 11.18
C ASN A 63 -11.01 1.60 10.72
N ARG A 64 -10.94 2.73 9.99
CA ARG A 64 -9.68 3.28 9.49
C ARG A 64 -8.82 3.97 10.58
N ASN A 65 -9.24 4.00 11.85
CA ASN A 65 -8.54 4.64 12.97
C ASN A 65 -7.98 3.58 13.92
N SER A 66 -6.83 3.02 13.58
CA SER A 66 -6.14 1.99 14.38
C SER A 66 -4.67 2.31 14.47
N LEU A 67 -4.05 2.07 15.63
CA LEU A 67 -2.61 2.08 15.78
C LEU A 67 -2.12 0.65 15.62
N THR A 68 -1.26 0.42 14.64
CA THR A 68 -0.62 -0.89 14.46
C THR A 68 0.73 -0.87 15.15
N ILE A 69 0.92 -1.81 16.08
CA ILE A 69 2.19 -2.06 16.75
C ILE A 69 2.73 -3.39 16.25
N ALA A 70 3.89 -3.38 15.62
CA ALA A 70 4.57 -4.57 15.15
C ALA A 70 5.79 -4.85 16.04
N TRP A 71 5.88 -6.08 16.52
CA TRP A 71 7.02 -6.51 17.32
C TRP A 71 7.94 -7.38 16.48
N LEU A 72 9.16 -6.91 16.25
CA LEU A 72 10.12 -7.55 15.36
C LEU A 72 11.35 -7.97 16.15
N ARG A 73 11.84 -9.16 15.84
CA ARG A 73 13.13 -9.72 16.24
C ARG A 73 13.92 -10.08 14.98
N GLU A 74 15.25 -10.12 15.09
CA GLU A 74 16.14 -10.35 13.95
C GLU A 74 15.77 -11.57 13.10
N HIS A 75 15.42 -12.70 13.74
CA HIS A 75 15.04 -13.94 13.04
C HIS A 75 13.62 -13.93 12.44
N ASN A 76 12.74 -13.02 12.86
CA ASN A 76 11.31 -13.05 12.48
C ASN A 76 10.86 -11.86 11.62
N ILE A 77 11.76 -10.94 11.24
CA ILE A 77 11.45 -9.73 10.46
C ILE A 77 10.57 -10.05 9.25
N ASN A 78 11.01 -10.98 8.39
CA ASN A 78 10.31 -11.30 7.14
C ASN A 78 8.93 -11.91 7.39
N ALA A 79 8.80 -12.77 8.41
CA ALA A 79 7.53 -13.38 8.76
C ALA A 79 6.54 -12.32 9.29
N THR A 80 6.99 -11.44 10.19
CA THR A 80 6.18 -10.35 10.74
C THR A 80 5.79 -9.34 9.66
N LEU A 81 6.70 -8.95 8.77
CA LEU A 81 6.39 -8.07 7.64
C LEU A 81 5.36 -8.70 6.68
N LYS A 82 5.46 -10.01 6.41
CA LYS A 82 4.47 -10.74 5.61
C LYS A 82 3.11 -10.80 6.29
N MET A 83 3.08 -10.98 7.61
CA MET A 83 1.83 -10.92 8.38
C MET A 83 1.23 -9.51 8.33
N LEU A 84 2.03 -8.46 8.52
CA LEU A 84 1.58 -7.08 8.40
C LEU A 84 1.00 -6.79 7.02
N ASP A 85 1.68 -7.22 5.95
CA ASP A 85 1.24 -7.01 4.56
C ASP A 85 -0.16 -7.59 4.32
N HIS A 86 -0.38 -8.80 4.83
CA HIS A 86 -1.67 -9.48 4.74
C HIS A 86 -2.75 -8.84 5.61
N ILE A 87 -2.44 -8.56 6.88
CA ILE A 87 -3.38 -8.04 7.89
C ILE A 87 -3.79 -6.60 7.57
N LEU A 88 -2.81 -5.80 7.15
CA LEU A 88 -2.95 -4.38 6.81
C LEU A 88 -3.21 -4.17 5.30
N TRP A 89 -3.55 -5.22 4.56
CA TRP A 89 -3.99 -5.07 3.19
C TRP A 89 -5.05 -3.96 3.10
N ARG A 90 -4.91 -3.05 2.13
CA ARG A 90 -5.75 -1.85 1.93
C ARG A 90 -5.63 -0.72 2.98
N ILE A 91 -4.83 -0.91 4.02
CA ILE A 91 -4.57 0.10 5.07
C ILE A 91 -3.07 0.27 5.37
N HIS A 92 -2.20 -0.12 4.43
CA HIS A 92 -0.74 -0.04 4.53
C HIS A 92 -0.20 1.40 4.63
N PHE A 93 -1.01 2.40 4.28
CA PHE A 93 -0.65 3.83 4.40
C PHE A 93 -0.76 4.39 5.83
N LYS A 94 -1.25 3.61 6.80
CA LYS A 94 -1.39 4.05 8.19
C LYS A 94 -0.05 4.06 8.93
N ASP A 95 -0.03 4.76 10.07
CA ASP A 95 1.09 4.74 11.00
C ASP A 95 1.29 3.35 11.61
N ILE A 96 2.48 2.80 11.40
CA ILE A 96 2.93 1.53 11.98
C ILE A 96 4.05 1.85 12.96
N PHE A 97 3.83 1.51 14.23
CA PHE A 97 4.85 1.56 15.26
C PHE A 97 5.56 0.21 15.36
N VAL A 98 6.85 0.18 15.09
CA VAL A 98 7.69 -1.02 15.06
C VAL A 98 8.57 -1.00 16.30
N ILE A 99 8.50 -2.03 17.12
CA ILE A 99 9.42 -2.27 18.22
C ILE A 99 10.39 -3.34 17.75
N PHE A 100 11.69 -3.00 17.69
CA PHE A 100 12.72 -3.91 17.21
C PHE A 100 13.68 -4.32 18.33
N GLU A 101 13.69 -5.62 18.62
CA GLU A 101 14.56 -6.24 19.61
C GLU A 101 15.71 -7.00 18.93
N THR A 102 16.93 -6.73 19.37
CA THR A 102 18.12 -7.50 19.02
C THR A 102 18.49 -8.48 20.12
N GLU A 103 19.11 -9.58 19.75
CA GLU A 103 19.76 -10.48 20.70
C GLU A 103 20.93 -9.77 21.39
N GLN A 104 21.22 -10.15 22.63
CA GLN A 104 22.27 -9.51 23.42
C GLN A 104 23.63 -9.63 22.70
N GLY A 105 24.28 -8.48 22.46
CA GLY A 105 25.59 -8.41 21.81
C GLY A 105 25.57 -8.18 20.29
N ASN A 106 24.40 -8.27 19.64
CA ASN A 106 24.27 -7.88 18.23
C ASN A 106 23.97 -6.38 18.11
N ASN A 107 24.88 -5.66 17.47
CA ASN A 107 24.65 -4.26 17.11
C ASN A 107 23.83 -4.22 15.82
N PHE A 108 22.59 -3.75 15.91
CA PHE A 108 21.80 -3.42 14.73
C PHE A 108 22.49 -2.30 13.97
N ASN A 109 23.01 -2.61 12.79
CA ASN A 109 23.77 -1.65 12.01
C ASN A 109 22.87 -0.88 11.02
N ASP A 110 23.39 0.23 10.50
CA ASP A 110 22.68 1.06 9.52
C ASP A 110 22.22 0.30 8.28
N LYS A 111 22.93 -0.78 7.89
CA LYS A 111 22.54 -1.61 6.73
C LYS A 111 21.31 -2.45 7.03
N GLN A 112 21.22 -3.03 8.23
CA GLN A 112 20.05 -3.81 8.64
C GLN A 112 18.83 -2.89 8.84
N LEU A 113 19.04 -1.70 9.39
CA LEU A 113 18.02 -0.66 9.51
C LEU A 113 17.49 -0.22 8.14
N MET A 114 18.39 0.05 7.19
CA MET A 114 18.05 0.36 5.81
C MET A 114 17.30 -0.81 5.14
N ALA A 115 17.74 -2.05 5.32
CA ALA A 115 17.10 -3.24 4.77
C ALA A 115 15.67 -3.43 5.32
N LEU A 116 15.45 -3.15 6.61
CA LEU A 116 14.13 -3.18 7.23
C LEU A 116 13.20 -2.14 6.59
N PHE A 117 13.64 -0.88 6.44
CA PHE A 117 12.83 0.14 5.80
C PHE A 117 12.62 -0.10 4.30
N GLN A 118 13.57 -0.71 3.60
CA GLN A 118 13.38 -1.22 2.24
C GLN A 118 12.30 -2.30 2.18
N GLY A 119 12.30 -3.24 3.13
CA GLY A 119 11.24 -4.23 3.26
C GLY A 119 9.87 -3.58 3.49
N CYS A 120 9.79 -2.60 4.39
CA CYS A 120 8.57 -1.84 4.64
C CYS A 120 8.07 -1.11 3.39
N TRP A 121 8.96 -0.41 2.68
CA TRP A 121 8.63 0.30 1.44
C TRP A 121 8.13 -0.64 0.34
N HIS A 122 8.78 -1.79 0.16
CA HIS A 122 8.37 -2.80 -0.82
C HIS A 122 6.97 -3.37 -0.54
N LYS A 123 6.51 -3.30 0.72
CA LYS A 123 5.14 -3.65 1.14
C LYS A 123 4.17 -2.46 1.16
N GLY A 124 4.59 -1.28 0.72
CA GLY A 124 3.76 -0.07 0.68
C GLY A 124 3.58 0.61 2.05
N PHE A 125 4.37 0.25 3.08
CA PHE A 125 4.28 0.87 4.40
C PHE A 125 5.01 2.21 4.44
N ILE A 126 4.34 3.28 4.04
CA ILE A 126 4.95 4.62 3.87
C ILE A 126 5.11 5.41 5.17
N SER A 127 4.46 4.98 6.26
CA SER A 127 4.48 5.66 7.56
C SER A 127 4.88 4.70 8.67
N VAL A 128 6.18 4.63 8.95
CA VAL A 128 6.75 3.68 9.92
C VAL A 128 7.59 4.42 10.96
N LEU A 129 7.26 4.24 12.23
CA LEU A 129 8.05 4.68 13.37
C LEU A 129 8.69 3.47 14.03
N LEU A 130 10.01 3.40 14.04
CA LEU A 130 10.78 2.33 14.65
C LEU A 130 11.35 2.77 15.99
N TRP A 131 11.20 1.93 17.01
CA TRP A 131 11.87 2.04 18.29
C TRP A 131 12.91 0.93 18.43
N HIS A 132 14.16 1.33 18.64
CA HIS A 132 15.29 0.41 18.83
C HIS A 132 16.35 1.05 19.74
N GLN A 133 16.84 0.33 20.75
CA GLN A 133 17.90 0.78 21.68
C GLN A 133 17.68 2.21 22.21
N GLU A 134 16.45 2.49 22.69
CA GLU A 134 16.05 3.80 23.23
C GLU A 134 16.06 4.95 22.22
N GLN A 135 16.15 4.64 20.93
CA GLN A 135 16.17 5.59 19.84
C GLN A 135 14.98 5.39 18.91
N LEU A 136 14.50 6.51 18.34
CA LEU A 136 13.43 6.53 17.37
C LEU A 136 14.00 6.69 15.97
N TYR A 137 13.45 5.95 15.03
CA TYR A 137 13.83 6.01 13.63
C TYR A 137 12.59 6.05 12.75
N THR A 138 12.70 6.67 11.59
CA THR A 138 11.73 6.61 10.50
C THR A 138 12.47 6.61 9.18
N TYR A 139 11.75 6.62 8.07
CA TYR A 139 12.37 6.76 6.77
C TYR A 139 11.55 7.64 5.84
N HIS A 140 12.23 8.30 4.92
CA HIS A 140 11.61 9.00 3.79
C HIS A 140 11.75 8.12 2.54
N PRO A 141 10.65 7.79 1.83
CA PRO A 141 10.70 6.91 0.67
C PRO A 141 11.26 7.59 -0.59
N TYR A 142 11.14 8.92 -0.69
CA TYR A 142 11.40 9.65 -1.93
C TYR A 142 12.64 10.57 -1.87
N PRO A 143 13.37 10.73 -2.99
CA PRO A 143 13.30 9.93 -4.22
C PRO A 143 14.03 8.59 -4.06
N LYS A 144 14.76 8.41 -2.95
CA LYS A 144 15.40 7.18 -2.52
C LYS A 144 15.16 7.05 -1.03
N ILE A 145 15.05 5.81 -0.55
CA ILE A 145 14.87 5.51 0.86
C ILE A 145 16.03 6.11 1.66
N LYS A 146 15.67 6.94 2.65
CA LYS A 146 16.61 7.53 3.60
C LYS A 146 16.12 7.26 5.01
N THR A 147 16.93 6.57 5.79
CA THR A 147 16.75 6.39 7.22
C THR A 147 16.99 7.71 7.96
N ILE A 148 16.13 8.03 8.92
CA ILE A 148 16.20 9.24 9.73
C ILE A 148 16.06 8.85 11.19
N GLN A 149 17.05 9.21 12.00
CA GLN A 149 16.93 9.16 13.46
C GLN A 149 16.15 10.39 13.94
N LEU A 150 15.19 10.16 14.83
CA LEU A 150 14.32 11.18 15.38
C LEU A 150 14.72 11.48 16.83
N GLN A 151 14.65 12.75 17.19
CA GLN A 151 14.87 13.20 18.57
C GLN A 151 13.61 13.05 19.42
N ASN A 152 12.43 13.09 18.80
CA ASN A 152 11.14 12.96 19.46
C ASN A 152 10.04 12.56 18.48
N VAL A 153 8.87 12.21 19.02
CA VAL A 153 7.69 11.79 18.25
C VAL A 153 7.09 12.94 17.42
N GLN A 154 7.27 14.19 17.82
CA GLN A 154 6.72 15.33 17.07
C GLN A 154 7.33 15.43 15.67
N GLN A 155 8.62 15.11 15.51
CA GLN A 155 9.27 15.04 14.20
C GLN A 155 8.67 13.94 13.31
N TYR A 156 8.20 12.83 13.89
CA TYR A 156 7.51 11.78 13.14
C TYR A 156 6.13 12.24 12.64
N MET A 157 5.43 13.07 13.41
CA MET A 157 4.10 13.57 13.06
C MET A 157 4.14 14.55 11.87
N ASP A 158 5.31 15.13 11.57
CA ASP A 158 5.50 15.91 10.36
C ASP A 158 5.58 15.01 9.11
N LYS A 159 4.46 14.93 8.39
CA LYS A 159 4.32 14.15 7.14
C LYS A 159 4.48 14.99 5.88
N THR A 160 5.00 16.21 5.96
CA THR A 160 5.15 17.10 4.79
C THR A 160 6.02 16.49 3.70
N HIS A 161 6.97 15.62 4.06
CA HIS A 161 7.81 14.87 3.13
C HIS A 161 7.02 13.93 2.20
N LEU A 162 5.80 13.53 2.55
CA LEU A 162 4.91 12.73 1.70
C LEU A 162 4.15 13.58 0.67
N ASN A 163 4.19 14.92 0.77
CA ASN A 163 3.52 15.80 -0.20
C ASN A 163 4.42 16.17 -1.39
N ASN A 164 5.65 15.65 -1.44
CA ASN A 164 6.60 15.92 -2.50
C ASN A 164 7.47 14.69 -2.77
N TYR A 165 7.27 14.06 -3.92
CA TYR A 165 7.95 12.84 -4.34
C TYR A 165 9.30 13.11 -4.98
N GLN A 166 9.74 14.37 -5.06
CA GLN A 166 11.09 14.77 -5.49
C GLN A 166 11.48 14.15 -6.85
N GLN A 167 10.55 14.21 -7.81
CA GLN A 167 10.68 13.64 -9.15
C GLN A 167 10.82 12.11 -9.19
N TYR A 168 10.44 11.40 -8.12
CA TYR A 168 10.39 9.94 -8.11
C TYR A 168 9.63 9.42 -9.32
N SER A 169 10.25 8.48 -10.02
CA SER A 169 9.74 7.90 -11.25
C SER A 169 8.77 6.79 -10.91
N CYS A 170 7.47 7.07 -11.01
CA CYS A 170 6.41 6.10 -10.77
C CYS A 170 6.24 5.20 -12.01
N PRO A 171 6.48 3.88 -11.88
CA PRO A 171 6.14 2.93 -12.93
C PRO A 171 4.64 2.97 -13.21
N MET A 172 4.28 3.12 -14.47
CA MET A 172 2.90 3.08 -14.94
C MET A 172 2.79 2.13 -16.13
N PRO A 173 2.20 0.93 -15.98
CA PRO A 173 1.83 0.10 -17.12
C PRO A 173 0.89 0.88 -18.05
N PHE A 174 1.21 0.86 -19.33
CA PHE A 174 0.45 1.52 -20.37
C PHE A 174 -0.24 0.48 -21.24
N PHE A 175 -1.57 0.52 -21.24
CA PHE A 175 -2.45 -0.30 -22.05
C PHE A 175 -3.10 0.58 -23.13
N ASP A 176 -3.02 0.18 -24.39
CA ASP A 176 -3.66 0.91 -25.48
C ASP A 176 -5.16 0.54 -25.56
N PHE A 177 -5.98 1.40 -24.97
CA PHE A 177 -7.43 1.31 -24.86
C PHE A 177 -8.10 2.69 -25.08
N PRO A 178 -8.27 3.12 -26.35
CA PRO A 178 -8.98 4.35 -26.68
C PRO A 178 -10.44 4.32 -26.17
N ASN A 179 -10.99 5.36 -25.56
CA ASN A 179 -10.50 6.73 -25.30
C ASN A 179 -9.89 6.93 -23.89
N LEU A 180 -9.64 5.85 -23.15
CA LEU A 180 -9.23 5.89 -21.73
C LEU A 180 -7.73 6.13 -21.57
N CYS A 181 -6.90 5.37 -22.29
CA CYS A 181 -5.45 5.46 -22.38
C CYS A 181 -5.07 5.05 -23.80
N PHE A 182 -4.45 5.88 -24.61
CA PHE A 182 -4.07 5.51 -25.96
C PHE A 182 -2.89 6.31 -26.48
N SER A 183 -2.22 5.75 -27.48
CA SER A 183 -1.06 6.35 -28.10
C SER A 183 -1.35 6.78 -29.54
N TYR A 184 -0.81 7.92 -29.96
CA TYR A 184 -0.86 8.37 -31.35
C TYR A 184 0.41 9.14 -31.70
N ARG A 185 0.74 9.23 -32.99
CA ARG A 185 1.80 10.12 -33.45
C ARG A 185 1.19 11.46 -33.82
N ASN A 186 1.72 12.54 -33.24
CA ASN A 186 1.29 13.88 -33.60
C ASN A 186 1.81 14.29 -34.99
N ARG A 187 1.46 15.50 -35.45
CA ARG A 187 1.89 16.03 -36.76
C ARG A 187 3.41 16.14 -36.93
N GLN A 188 4.17 16.15 -35.83
CA GLN A 188 5.64 16.18 -35.85
C GLN A 188 6.26 14.78 -35.75
N GLY A 189 5.46 13.71 -35.84
CA GLY A 189 5.92 12.33 -35.71
C GLY A 189 6.22 11.88 -34.27
N LYS A 190 6.01 12.75 -33.27
CA LYS A 190 6.26 12.44 -31.86
C LYS A 190 5.16 11.54 -31.31
N LEU A 191 5.55 10.48 -30.61
CA LEU A 191 4.63 9.61 -29.88
C LEU A 191 4.04 10.41 -28.71
N VAL A 192 2.71 10.50 -28.68
CA VAL A 192 1.92 11.13 -27.62
C VAL A 192 1.07 10.04 -26.98
N ARG A 193 1.14 9.95 -25.65
CA ARG A 193 0.26 9.11 -24.83
C ARG A 193 -0.76 10.01 -24.14
N THR A 194 -2.03 9.69 -24.29
CA THR A 194 -3.14 10.53 -23.80
C THR A 194 -4.36 9.68 -23.44
N GLY A 195 -5.44 10.34 -23.02
CA GLY A 195 -6.69 9.72 -22.58
C GLY A 195 -7.09 10.20 -21.19
N TYR A 196 -8.32 9.92 -20.80
CA TYR A 196 -8.86 10.39 -19.52
C TYR A 196 -8.04 9.88 -18.33
N TYR A 197 -7.69 8.60 -18.31
CA TYR A 197 -6.99 8.00 -17.16
C TYR A 197 -5.52 8.42 -17.11
N CYS A 198 -4.84 8.49 -18.27
CA CYS A 198 -3.50 9.09 -18.35
C CYS A 198 -3.49 10.52 -17.79
N LYS A 199 -4.53 11.32 -18.10
CA LYS A 199 -4.59 12.70 -17.62
C LYS A 199 -4.80 12.79 -16.11
N TRP A 200 -5.61 11.93 -15.52
CA TRP A 200 -5.78 11.88 -14.06
C TRP A 200 -4.48 11.50 -13.34
N VAL A 201 -3.78 10.48 -13.83
CA VAL A 201 -2.48 10.10 -13.27
C VAL A 201 -1.48 11.24 -13.42
N GLN A 202 -1.42 11.89 -14.59
CA GLN A 202 -0.55 13.04 -14.79
C GLN A 202 -0.83 14.16 -13.78
N LEU A 203 -2.09 14.53 -13.57
CA LEU A 203 -2.47 15.57 -12.60
C LEU A 203 -2.06 15.21 -11.17
N TYR A 204 -2.22 13.94 -10.78
CA TYR A 204 -1.76 13.44 -9.48
C TYR A 204 -0.24 13.56 -9.34
N LEU A 205 0.52 13.10 -10.35
CA LEU A 205 1.98 13.16 -10.33
C LEU A 205 2.50 14.59 -10.34
N ASP A 206 1.89 15.48 -11.14
CA ASP A 206 2.25 16.91 -11.18
C ASP A 206 2.04 17.56 -9.79
N TYR A 207 0.91 17.25 -9.12
CA TYR A 207 0.61 17.76 -7.78
C TYR A 207 1.64 17.33 -6.73
N TYR A 208 2.05 16.06 -6.76
CA TYR A 208 3.04 15.51 -5.82
C TYR A 208 4.49 15.68 -6.28
N ASN A 209 4.77 16.45 -7.34
CA ASN A 209 6.12 16.63 -7.90
C ASN A 209 6.80 15.28 -8.21
N ALA A 210 6.09 14.37 -8.87
CA ALA A 210 6.56 13.06 -9.28
C ALA A 210 6.75 13.00 -10.81
N SER A 211 7.47 11.99 -11.28
CA SER A 211 7.62 11.71 -12.71
C SER A 211 6.99 10.36 -13.06
N ILE A 212 6.84 10.10 -14.36
CA ILE A 212 6.15 8.91 -14.86
C ILE A 212 7.07 8.10 -15.76
N ASP A 213 7.16 6.80 -15.50
CA ASP A 213 7.83 5.85 -16.37
C ASP A 213 6.80 4.91 -16.99
N HIS A 214 6.64 5.01 -18.31
CA HIS A 214 5.60 4.26 -19.03
C HIS A 214 6.15 2.90 -19.44
N ILE A 215 5.52 1.84 -18.93
CA ILE A 215 5.87 0.46 -19.27
C ILE A 215 4.80 -0.07 -20.22
N PHE A 216 5.14 -0.15 -21.50
CA PHE A 216 4.19 -0.56 -22.52
C PHE A 216 3.87 -2.07 -22.38
N ILE A 217 2.59 -2.40 -22.29
CA ILE A 217 2.11 -3.78 -22.27
C ILE A 217 1.18 -3.97 -23.47
N ASP A 218 1.62 -4.78 -24.42
CA ASP A 218 0.83 -5.12 -25.58
C ASP A 218 -0.15 -6.25 -25.26
N MET A 219 -1.34 -5.87 -24.79
CA MET A 219 -2.41 -6.82 -24.48
C MET A 219 -3.09 -7.44 -25.72
N TRP A 220 -2.71 -7.03 -26.94
CA TRP A 220 -3.36 -7.45 -28.19
C TRP A 220 -2.53 -8.48 -28.98
N THR A 221 -1.22 -8.50 -28.79
CA THR A 221 -0.29 -9.37 -29.55
C THR A 221 -0.16 -10.80 -29.01
N GLY A 222 -0.71 -11.12 -27.84
CA GLY A 222 -0.67 -12.45 -27.27
C GLY A 222 -1.94 -12.78 -26.50
N ASN A 223 -2.19 -14.06 -26.25
CA ASN A 223 -3.19 -14.52 -25.27
C ASN A 223 -2.74 -14.16 -23.84
N TYR A 224 -2.53 -12.87 -23.58
CA TYR A 224 -2.06 -12.37 -22.29
C TYR A 224 -3.17 -12.59 -21.27
N THR A 225 -2.91 -13.49 -20.34
CA THR A 225 -3.81 -13.72 -19.22
C THR A 225 -3.72 -12.56 -18.24
N GLN A 226 -4.81 -12.32 -17.50
CA GLN A 226 -4.80 -11.35 -16.40
C GLN A 226 -3.72 -11.68 -15.35
N LEU A 227 -3.42 -12.96 -15.15
CA LEU A 227 -2.40 -13.42 -14.20
C LEU A 227 -0.99 -13.02 -14.64
N GLU A 228 -0.65 -13.17 -15.93
CA GLU A 228 0.64 -12.72 -16.46
C GLU A 228 0.81 -11.20 -16.33
N ALA A 229 -0.25 -10.44 -16.60
CA ALA A 229 -0.24 -9.00 -16.38
C ALA A 229 -0.01 -8.66 -14.90
N ILE A 230 -0.72 -9.32 -13.97
CA ILE A 230 -0.54 -9.12 -12.52
C ILE A 230 0.89 -9.46 -12.07
N ASN A 231 1.48 -10.53 -12.60
CA ASN A 231 2.85 -10.93 -12.25
C ASN A 231 3.86 -9.85 -12.65
N ILE A 232 3.71 -9.25 -13.84
CA ILE A 232 4.54 -8.11 -14.26
C ILE A 232 4.37 -6.94 -13.30
N LEU A 233 3.13 -6.62 -12.91
CA LEU A 233 2.89 -5.53 -11.95
C LEU A 233 3.54 -5.80 -10.60
N ASN A 234 3.54 -7.04 -10.12
CA ASN A 234 4.20 -7.42 -8.86
C ASN A 234 5.72 -7.23 -8.94
N GLU A 235 6.35 -7.51 -10.08
CA GLU A 235 7.79 -7.29 -10.28
C GLU A 235 8.17 -5.81 -10.31
N LEU A 236 7.25 -4.94 -10.76
CA LEU A 236 7.45 -3.49 -10.81
C LEU A 236 7.35 -2.81 -9.44
N GLY A 237 6.84 -3.50 -8.42
CA GLY A 237 6.61 -2.95 -7.10
C GLY A 237 5.47 -1.93 -7.08
N PHE A 238 5.69 -0.77 -6.45
CA PHE A 238 4.67 0.27 -6.35
C PHE A 238 4.42 0.93 -7.71
N CYS A 239 3.29 0.60 -8.35
CA CYS A 239 2.90 1.14 -9.64
C CYS A 239 1.49 1.76 -9.59
N LEU A 240 1.24 2.74 -10.47
CA LEU A 240 -0.09 3.31 -10.68
C LEU A 240 -0.75 2.60 -11.85
N LEU A 241 -1.97 2.11 -11.65
CA LEU A 241 -2.66 1.30 -12.66
C LEU A 241 -3.89 2.03 -13.24
N PRO A 242 -3.76 2.73 -14.39
CA PRO A 242 -4.84 3.49 -15.01
C PRO A 242 -5.73 2.57 -15.88
N ILE A 243 -6.42 1.61 -15.26
CA ILE A 243 -7.33 0.70 -15.98
C ILE A 243 -8.62 0.47 -15.21
N PHE A 244 -9.69 0.13 -15.93
CA PHE A 244 -10.93 -0.33 -15.32
C PHE A 244 -10.77 -1.79 -14.89
N LEU A 245 -10.81 -2.05 -13.59
CA LEU A 245 -10.86 -3.40 -13.04
C LEU A 245 -12.18 -3.63 -12.31
N SER A 246 -12.72 -4.84 -12.44
CA SER A 246 -13.87 -5.26 -11.65
C SER A 246 -13.51 -5.26 -10.16
N LYS A 247 -14.50 -5.01 -9.31
CA LYS A 247 -14.35 -4.94 -7.83
C LYS A 247 -13.89 -6.27 -7.19
N SER A 248 -13.66 -7.33 -7.96
CA SER A 248 -13.49 -8.70 -7.48
C SER A 248 -12.05 -9.11 -7.15
N GLY A 249 -11.07 -8.21 -7.25
CA GLY A 249 -9.66 -8.55 -7.02
C GLY A 249 -9.18 -8.27 -5.59
N GLN A 250 -8.47 -9.23 -4.99
CA GLN A 250 -7.63 -9.02 -3.79
C GLN A 250 -6.20 -8.55 -4.15
N TYR A 251 -5.94 -8.24 -5.42
CA TYR A 251 -4.59 -8.05 -5.95
C TYR A 251 -4.13 -6.59 -5.99
N PHE A 252 -5.05 -5.63 -5.92
CA PHE A 252 -4.74 -4.21 -6.02
C PHE A 252 -5.57 -3.39 -5.03
N GLU A 253 -4.97 -2.31 -4.52
CA GLU A 253 -5.73 -1.24 -3.89
C GLU A 253 -6.23 -0.26 -4.94
N ARG A 254 -7.34 0.42 -4.64
CA ARG A 254 -7.96 1.38 -5.56
C ARG A 254 -8.21 2.70 -4.87
N SER A 255 -8.18 3.77 -5.66
CA SER A 255 -8.70 5.05 -5.22
C SER A 255 -10.21 4.96 -4.93
N GLU A 256 -10.75 6.04 -4.37
CA GLU A 256 -12.18 6.27 -4.42
C GLU A 256 -12.65 6.32 -5.89
N VAL A 257 -13.96 6.09 -6.09
CA VAL A 257 -14.53 5.95 -7.45
C VAL A 257 -14.44 7.28 -8.20
N LEU A 258 -13.63 7.31 -9.26
CA LEU A 258 -13.46 8.49 -10.12
C LEU A 258 -14.48 8.55 -11.27
N HIS A 259 -15.08 7.42 -11.63
CA HIS A 259 -15.97 7.31 -12.78
C HIS A 259 -17.01 6.22 -12.57
N LEU A 260 -18.27 6.53 -12.92
CA LEU A 260 -19.40 5.61 -12.88
C LEU A 260 -19.83 5.30 -14.32
N THR A 261 -19.82 4.02 -14.69
CA THR A 261 -20.22 3.55 -16.01
C THR A 261 -21.52 2.75 -15.95
N ARG A 262 -22.22 2.69 -17.09
CA ARG A 262 -23.34 1.76 -17.31
C ARG A 262 -22.96 0.79 -18.43
N VAL A 263 -23.28 -0.48 -18.24
CA VAL A 263 -23.14 -1.49 -19.29
C VAL A 263 -24.35 -1.36 -20.21
N ASN A 264 -24.09 -1.09 -21.48
CA ASN A 264 -25.13 -0.99 -22.51
C ASN A 264 -24.91 -2.10 -23.53
N LEU A 265 -25.99 -2.74 -23.98
CA LEU A 265 -25.94 -3.67 -25.11
C LEU A 265 -25.96 -2.85 -26.40
N MET A 266 -24.84 -2.82 -27.12
CA MET A 266 -24.79 -2.26 -28.47
C MET A 266 -25.16 -3.38 -29.45
N VAL A 267 -26.23 -3.16 -30.21
CA VAL A 267 -26.61 -4.03 -31.33
C VAL A 267 -26.32 -3.30 -32.65
N PRO A 268 -25.98 -4.02 -33.73
CA PRO A 268 -25.93 -3.42 -35.05
C PRO A 268 -27.24 -2.69 -35.35
N SER A 269 -27.17 -1.56 -36.05
CA SER A 269 -28.38 -0.94 -36.58
C SER A 269 -29.08 -1.97 -37.46
N ALA A 270 -30.30 -2.35 -37.09
CA ALA A 270 -31.12 -3.19 -37.95
C ALA A 270 -31.40 -2.41 -39.24
N ASN A 271 -31.27 -3.07 -40.39
CA ASN A 271 -31.90 -2.56 -41.60
C ASN A 271 -33.42 -2.67 -41.39
N GLU A 272 -34.18 -1.65 -41.80
CA GLU A 272 -35.64 -1.74 -41.76
C GLU A 272 -36.10 -3.00 -42.50
N ILE A 273 -36.91 -3.82 -41.83
CA ILE A 273 -37.53 -4.97 -42.47
C ILE A 273 -38.54 -4.42 -43.47
N SER A 274 -38.37 -4.78 -44.75
CA SER A 274 -39.30 -4.40 -45.82
C SER A 274 -40.74 -4.77 -45.43
N ALA A 275 -41.72 -3.93 -45.79
CA ALA A 275 -43.12 -4.18 -45.43
C ALA A 275 -43.62 -5.57 -45.88
N SER A 276 -43.07 -6.11 -46.98
CA SER A 276 -43.35 -7.45 -47.51
C SER A 276 -42.82 -8.61 -46.66
N SER A 277 -41.90 -8.36 -45.73
CA SER A 277 -41.30 -9.39 -44.86
C SER A 277 -41.84 -9.36 -43.43
N ARG A 278 -42.81 -8.49 -43.15
CA ARG A 278 -43.52 -8.47 -41.86
C ARG A 278 -44.48 -9.65 -41.85
N LEU A 279 -44.24 -10.63 -40.99
CA LEU A 279 -45.24 -11.64 -40.66
C LEU A 279 -46.48 -10.90 -40.16
N ALA A 280 -47.61 -11.11 -40.83
CA ALA A 280 -48.90 -10.62 -40.36
C ALA A 280 -49.18 -11.27 -39.00
N LEU A 281 -49.10 -10.46 -37.94
CA LEU A 281 -49.62 -10.79 -36.62
C LEU A 281 -51.12 -10.49 -36.58
#